data_AF-A0A087L2C6-F1
#
_entry.id   AF-A0A087L2C6-F1
#
_cell.length_a   1.000
_cell.length_b   1.000
_cell.length_c   1.000
_cell.angle_alpha   90.00
_cell.angle_beta   90.00
_cell.angle_gamma   90.00
#
_symmetry.space_group_name_H-M   'P 1'
#
loop_
_entity.id
_entity.type
_entity.pdbx_description
1 polymer ?
#
loop_
_entity_poly.entity_id
_entity_poly.type
_entity_poly.pdbx_seq_one_letter_code
_entity_poly.pdbx_strand_id
1 'polypeptide(L)'
;MAFLAAHSIMANAADTSTINITGNVVASPCVVNASNSVINIDLGDIQASSLATAGAFGAWQPFSITLTGCPVSTTKVTAAFAGTPDATDATRYKNQGTASNLTVELVGANSGNNLGNGKTTFTMVSGASKSATFDLKTRAYSNGTVMPGTINASVVASFTYN
;
A
#
# COMPACT_ATOMS: atom_id res chain seq x y z
N MET A 1 68.97 -64.42 18.45
CA MET A 1 68.99 -63.17 17.66
C MET A 1 67.88 -63.26 16.61
N ALA A 2 66.87 -62.38 16.69
CA ALA A 2 65.95 -61.99 15.60
C ALA A 2 64.92 -61.01 16.22
N PHE A 3 65.32 -59.76 16.41
CA PHE A 3 64.90 -58.58 15.63
C PHE A 3 63.48 -58.08 15.94
N LEU A 4 63.42 -57.00 16.75
CA LEU A 4 62.32 -56.04 16.80
C LEU A 4 62.09 -55.46 15.40
N ALA A 5 60.83 -55.39 14.95
CA ALA A 5 60.40 -54.44 13.93
C ALA A 5 59.01 -53.90 14.31
N ALA A 6 58.98 -52.72 14.91
CA ALA A 6 57.79 -51.91 15.12
C ALA A 6 57.43 -51.19 13.81
N HIS A 7 56.27 -51.47 13.22
CA HIS A 7 55.69 -50.74 12.08
C HIS A 7 54.18 -51.04 12.05
N SER A 8 53.24 -50.14 11.84
CA SER A 8 53.15 -48.69 11.77
C SER A 8 51.68 -48.41 12.02
N ILE A 9 51.35 -47.44 12.85
CA ILE A 9 49.97 -47.05 13.13
C ILE A 9 49.42 -46.46 11.83
N MET A 10 48.46 -47.11 11.17
CA MET A 10 47.76 -46.52 10.03
C MET A 10 47.01 -45.30 10.54
N ALA A 11 47.46 -44.11 10.15
CA ALA A 11 46.78 -42.86 10.45
C ALA A 11 45.49 -42.80 9.62
N ASN A 12 44.33 -42.93 10.27
CA ASN A 12 43.06 -42.61 9.65
C ASN A 12 42.98 -41.09 9.52
N ALA A 13 43.36 -40.54 8.36
CA ALA A 13 42.98 -39.18 7.99
C ALA A 13 41.45 -39.17 7.85
N ALA A 14 40.76 -38.65 8.86
CA ALA A 14 39.34 -38.38 8.76
C ALA A 14 39.18 -37.19 7.81
N ASP A 15 38.76 -37.44 6.57
CA ASP A 15 38.36 -36.38 5.64
C ASP A 15 37.14 -35.67 6.25
N THR A 16 37.36 -34.45 6.74
CA THR A 16 36.29 -33.63 7.31
C THR A 16 35.75 -32.71 6.22
N SER A 17 34.46 -32.88 5.89
CA SER A 17 33.75 -32.00 4.96
C SER A 17 32.86 -31.05 5.76
N THR A 18 33.16 -29.75 5.67
CA THR A 18 32.33 -28.71 6.31
C THR A 18 31.11 -28.44 5.44
N ILE A 19 29.93 -28.87 5.90
CA ILE A 19 28.65 -28.57 5.25
C ILE A 19 28.15 -27.23 5.81
N ASN A 20 28.20 -26.17 4.99
CA ASN A 20 27.64 -24.87 5.33
C ASN A 20 26.23 -24.77 4.76
N ILE A 21 25.22 -24.71 5.64
CA ILE A 21 23.82 -24.54 5.27
C ILE A 21 23.39 -23.14 5.69
N THR A 22 23.11 -22.29 4.72
CA THR A 22 22.56 -20.95 4.93
C THR A 22 21.16 -20.87 4.34
N GLY A 23 20.23 -20.21 5.03
CA GLY A 23 18.89 -19.93 4.52
C GLY A 23 18.34 -18.66 5.16
N ASN A 24 17.44 -17.98 4.45
CA ASN A 24 16.74 -16.80 4.96
C ASN A 24 15.24 -17.09 5.04
N VAL A 25 14.63 -16.79 6.18
CA VAL A 25 13.18 -16.95 6.41
C VAL A 25 12.55 -15.57 6.46
N VAL A 26 11.68 -15.26 5.49
CA VAL A 26 10.94 -13.99 5.42
C VAL A 26 9.49 -14.17 5.82
N ALA A 27 8.90 -13.14 6.42
CA ALA A 27 7.49 -13.12 6.78
C ALA A 27 6.60 -13.20 5.51
N SER A 28 5.48 -13.92 5.60
CA SER A 28 4.47 -13.92 4.53
C SER A 28 3.75 -12.57 4.45
N PRO A 29 3.31 -12.11 3.27
CA PRO A 29 2.49 -10.90 3.17
C PRO A 29 1.08 -11.14 3.73
N CYS A 30 0.38 -10.09 4.14
CA CYS A 30 -1.06 -10.18 4.41
C CYS A 30 -1.83 -10.37 3.09
N VAL A 31 -2.98 -11.03 3.15
CA VAL A 31 -3.91 -11.17 2.02
C VAL A 31 -4.74 -9.89 1.89
N VAL A 32 -4.65 -9.22 0.74
CA VAL A 32 -5.59 -8.15 0.40
C VAL A 32 -6.96 -8.80 0.16
N ASN A 33 -7.99 -8.36 0.89
CA ASN A 33 -9.33 -8.92 0.69
C ASN A 33 -9.73 -8.75 -0.79
N ALA A 34 -10.29 -9.80 -1.40
CA ALA A 34 -10.66 -9.80 -2.83
C ALA A 34 -11.57 -8.62 -3.20
N SER A 35 -12.45 -8.18 -2.29
CA SER A 35 -13.31 -6.99 -2.48
C SER A 35 -12.53 -5.66 -2.52
N ASN A 36 -11.27 -5.65 -2.11
CA ASN A 36 -10.38 -4.48 -2.14
C ASN A 36 -9.39 -4.52 -3.31
N SER A 37 -9.48 -5.53 -4.19
CA SER A 37 -8.60 -5.62 -5.38
C SER A 37 -8.95 -4.55 -6.41
N VAL A 38 -10.25 -4.23 -6.53
CA VAL A 38 -10.77 -3.09 -7.29
C VAL A 38 -11.89 -2.46 -6.46
N ILE A 39 -11.70 -1.22 -6.05
CA ILE A 39 -12.71 -0.46 -5.30
C ILE A 39 -13.25 0.63 -6.24
N ASN A 40 -14.51 0.50 -6.64
CA ASN A 40 -15.21 1.53 -7.40
C ASN A 40 -15.94 2.45 -6.43
N ILE A 41 -15.55 3.71 -6.40
CA ILE A 41 -16.16 4.71 -5.53
C ILE A 41 -16.99 5.65 -6.39
N ASP A 42 -18.29 5.68 -6.15
CA ASP A 42 -19.19 6.66 -6.76
C ASP A 42 -19.22 7.92 -5.90
N LEU A 43 -18.84 9.06 -6.49
CA LEU A 43 -18.91 10.37 -5.83
C LEU A 43 -20.34 10.91 -5.77
N GLY A 44 -21.28 10.29 -6.48
CA GLY A 44 -22.64 10.74 -6.66
C GLY A 44 -22.74 11.94 -7.60
N ASP A 45 -23.96 12.44 -7.76
CA ASP A 45 -24.22 13.63 -8.56
C ASP A 45 -23.81 14.89 -7.79
N ILE A 46 -22.83 15.61 -8.34
CA ILE A 46 -22.37 16.90 -7.80
C ILE A 46 -22.80 18.01 -8.74
N GLN A 47 -23.54 18.98 -8.20
CA GLN A 47 -24.00 20.12 -8.98
C GLN A 47 -22.80 21.03 -9.31
N ALA A 48 -22.59 21.35 -10.59
CA ALA A 48 -21.49 22.25 -10.99
C ALA A 48 -21.56 23.61 -10.27
N SER A 49 -22.78 24.09 -9.97
CA SER A 49 -23.01 25.31 -9.19
C SER A 49 -22.44 25.24 -7.77
N SER A 50 -22.40 24.07 -7.12
CA SER A 50 -21.80 23.91 -5.79
C SER A 50 -20.27 23.87 -5.83
N LEU A 51 -19.67 23.77 -7.03
CA LEU A 51 -18.22 23.76 -7.26
C LEU A 51 -17.74 24.98 -8.07
N ALA A 52 -18.52 26.07 -8.10
CA ALA A 52 -18.27 27.21 -8.98
C ALA A 52 -17.02 28.03 -8.62
N THR A 53 -16.49 27.88 -7.41
CA THR A 53 -15.32 28.59 -6.89
C THR A 53 -14.16 27.64 -6.60
N ALA A 54 -12.93 28.12 -6.81
CA ALA A 54 -11.75 27.38 -6.40
C ALA A 54 -11.79 27.14 -4.88
N GLY A 55 -11.49 25.90 -4.47
CA GLY A 55 -11.58 25.48 -3.08
C GLY A 55 -12.93 24.94 -2.63
N ALA A 56 -13.98 25.05 -3.45
CA ALA A 56 -15.24 24.35 -3.22
C ALA A 56 -15.05 22.83 -3.38
N PHE A 57 -15.91 22.04 -2.76
CA PHE A 57 -15.74 20.58 -2.71
C PHE A 57 -17.07 19.83 -2.64
N GLY A 58 -17.04 18.58 -3.10
CA GLY A 58 -18.15 17.64 -2.98
C GLY A 58 -18.24 17.00 -1.58
N ALA A 59 -19.26 16.18 -1.39
CA ALA A 59 -19.38 15.36 -0.19
C ALA A 59 -18.24 14.32 -0.09
N TRP A 60 -17.86 13.98 1.14
CA TRP A 60 -16.91 12.91 1.39
C TRP A 60 -17.55 11.54 1.13
N GLN A 61 -16.86 10.69 0.38
CA GLN A 61 -17.18 9.28 0.23
C GLN A 61 -16.15 8.45 0.99
N PRO A 62 -16.51 7.87 2.14
CA PRO A 62 -15.62 7.00 2.92
C PRO A 62 -15.54 5.60 2.31
N PHE A 63 -14.37 4.99 2.42
CA PHE A 63 -14.14 3.59 2.05
C PHE A 63 -12.95 3.05 2.84
N SER A 64 -12.82 1.73 2.93
CA SER A 64 -11.73 1.10 3.67
C SER A 64 -11.04 0.03 2.84
N ILE A 65 -9.72 -0.05 2.98
CA ILE A 65 -8.93 -1.17 2.47
C ILE A 65 -8.49 -2.02 3.65
N THR A 66 -8.97 -3.26 3.69
CA THR A 66 -8.66 -4.24 4.72
C THR A 66 -7.78 -5.35 4.16
N LEU A 67 -6.69 -5.62 4.87
CA LEU A 67 -5.82 -6.77 4.70
C LEU A 67 -6.05 -7.73 5.85
N THR A 68 -6.10 -9.03 5.57
CA THR A 68 -6.37 -10.09 6.55
C THR A 68 -5.26 -11.16 6.50
N GLY A 69 -5.25 -12.03 7.50
CA GLY A 69 -4.27 -13.13 7.55
C GLY A 69 -2.82 -12.65 7.68
N CYS A 70 -2.60 -11.48 8.30
CA CYS A 70 -1.25 -10.99 8.55
C CYS A 70 -0.53 -11.94 9.53
N PRO A 71 0.68 -12.44 9.20
CA PRO A 71 1.41 -13.33 10.09
C PRO A 71 1.85 -12.59 11.35
N VAL A 72 2.17 -13.35 12.39
CA VAL A 72 2.56 -12.82 13.71
C VAL A 72 3.80 -11.92 13.67
N SER A 73 4.68 -12.12 12.68
CA SER A 73 5.87 -11.32 12.46
C SER A 73 5.60 -9.98 11.78
N THR A 74 4.40 -9.77 11.20
CA THR A 74 4.00 -8.50 10.60
C THR A 74 3.18 -7.72 11.62
N THR A 75 3.70 -6.56 12.01
CA THR A 75 3.10 -5.69 13.02
C THR A 75 2.58 -4.38 12.42
N LYS A 76 3.07 -4.01 11.24
CA LYS A 76 2.75 -2.75 10.56
C LYS A 76 2.61 -2.98 9.06
N VAL A 77 1.59 -2.37 8.48
CA VAL A 77 1.42 -2.31 7.02
C VAL A 77 1.50 -0.85 6.59
N THR A 78 2.32 -0.57 5.58
CA THR A 78 2.41 0.74 4.92
C THR A 78 1.74 0.67 3.56
N ALA A 79 0.84 1.59 3.27
CA ALA A 79 0.25 1.80 1.95
C ALA A 79 0.91 2.99 1.26
N ALA A 80 1.34 2.81 0.02
CA ALA A 80 1.81 3.85 -0.88
C ALA A 80 0.78 4.07 -2.00
N PHE A 81 0.39 5.31 -2.24
CA PHE A 81 -0.62 5.67 -3.24
C PHE A 81 0.05 6.29 -4.47
N ALA A 82 -0.29 5.78 -5.65
CA ALA A 82 0.23 6.26 -6.92
C ALA A 82 -0.90 6.48 -7.93
N GLY A 83 -0.79 7.52 -8.73
CA GLY A 83 -1.78 7.88 -9.74
C GLY A 83 -1.36 9.15 -10.48
N THR A 84 -2.17 9.60 -11.43
CA THR A 84 -1.87 10.82 -12.20
C THR A 84 -2.08 12.07 -11.33
N PRO A 85 -1.02 12.82 -10.95
CA PRO A 85 -1.19 14.05 -10.20
C PRO A 85 -1.87 15.12 -11.07
N ASP A 86 -2.63 16.01 -10.44
CA ASP A 86 -3.12 17.19 -11.13
C ASP A 86 -1.95 18.14 -11.49
N ALA A 87 -2.09 18.84 -12.62
CA ALA A 87 -1.03 19.72 -13.13
C ALA A 87 -0.90 21.02 -12.34
N THR A 88 -2.00 21.49 -11.72
CA THR A 88 -2.04 22.73 -10.94
C THR A 88 -1.81 22.43 -9.45
N ASP A 89 -2.34 21.33 -8.95
CA ASP A 89 -2.14 20.87 -7.57
C ASP A 89 -1.74 19.38 -7.51
N ALA A 90 -0.43 19.14 -7.51
CA ALA A 90 0.13 17.80 -7.44
C ALA A 90 -0.15 17.04 -6.12
N THR A 91 -0.76 17.68 -5.12
CA THR A 91 -1.22 16.99 -3.90
C THR A 91 -2.50 16.19 -4.11
N ARG A 92 -3.21 16.40 -5.23
CA ARG A 92 -4.47 15.75 -5.61
C ARG A 92 -4.33 15.03 -6.96
N TYR A 93 -5.32 14.22 -7.30
CA TYR A 93 -5.32 13.46 -8.55
C TYR A 93 -6.07 14.21 -9.65
N LYS A 94 -5.53 14.11 -10.87
CA LYS A 94 -6.15 14.68 -12.06
C LYS A 94 -7.50 14.02 -12.35
N ASN A 95 -8.51 14.82 -12.69
CA ASN A 95 -9.72 14.29 -13.32
C ASN A 95 -9.41 13.88 -14.77
N GLN A 96 -9.63 12.60 -15.09
CA GLN A 96 -9.53 12.02 -16.43
C GLN A 96 -10.90 11.86 -17.12
N GLY A 97 -11.99 12.24 -16.44
CA GLY A 97 -13.32 12.36 -17.05
C GLY A 97 -13.48 13.64 -17.86
N THR A 98 -14.73 13.97 -18.23
CA THR A 98 -15.04 15.13 -19.07
C THR A 98 -15.30 16.42 -18.30
N ALA A 99 -15.54 16.36 -16.98
CA ALA A 99 -15.68 17.56 -16.17
C ALA A 99 -14.34 18.30 -16.05
N SER A 100 -14.34 19.62 -16.26
CA SER A 100 -13.12 20.44 -16.18
C SER A 100 -13.03 21.20 -14.86
N ASN A 101 -11.82 21.72 -14.56
CA ASN A 101 -11.54 22.58 -13.40
C ASN A 101 -11.79 21.92 -12.03
N LEU A 102 -11.66 20.60 -11.94
CA LEU A 102 -11.71 19.86 -10.67
C LEU A 102 -10.62 18.78 -10.60
N THR A 103 -10.32 18.38 -9.37
CA THR A 103 -9.44 17.28 -9.02
C THR A 103 -10.14 16.30 -8.08
N VAL A 104 -9.56 15.13 -7.92
CA VAL A 104 -10.00 14.12 -6.95
C VAL A 104 -9.07 14.16 -5.76
N GLU A 105 -9.62 14.48 -4.60
CA GLU A 105 -8.92 14.49 -3.33
C GLU A 105 -9.07 13.13 -2.65
N LEU A 106 -7.96 12.55 -2.19
CA LEU A 106 -7.92 11.33 -1.38
C LEU A 106 -7.21 11.65 -0.09
N VAL A 107 -7.80 11.30 1.05
CA VAL A 107 -7.20 11.51 2.37
C VAL A 107 -7.37 10.29 3.26
N GLY A 108 -6.53 10.17 4.28
CA GLY A 108 -6.79 9.26 5.39
C GLY A 108 -7.95 9.78 6.23
N ALA A 109 -8.93 8.92 6.54
CA ALA A 109 -10.16 9.32 7.23
C ALA A 109 -9.90 10.06 8.55
N ASN A 110 -8.87 9.61 9.29
CA ASN A 110 -8.51 10.11 10.62
C ASN A 110 -7.47 11.24 10.63
N SER A 111 -6.71 11.42 9.53
CA SER A 111 -5.64 12.44 9.48
C SER A 111 -6.04 13.69 8.70
N GLY A 112 -6.94 13.56 7.72
CA GLY A 112 -7.28 14.65 6.80
C GLY A 112 -6.15 15.04 5.83
N ASN A 113 -5.00 14.36 5.89
CA ASN A 113 -3.85 14.66 5.02
C ASN A 113 -4.07 14.09 3.61
N ASN A 114 -3.72 14.88 2.60
CA ASN A 114 -3.74 14.44 1.20
C ASN A 114 -2.79 13.27 0.95
N LEU A 115 -3.34 12.19 0.42
CA LEU A 115 -2.67 10.98 -0.04
C LEU A 115 -2.54 11.02 -1.56
N GLY A 116 -1.97 12.12 -2.08
CA GLY A 116 -1.64 12.30 -3.50
C GLY A 116 -0.54 11.36 -3.98
N ASN A 117 -0.12 11.54 -5.23
CA ASN A 117 0.85 10.64 -5.86
C ASN A 117 2.18 10.56 -5.07
N GLY A 118 2.64 9.33 -4.81
CA GLY A 118 3.86 9.03 -4.07
C GLY A 118 3.74 9.18 -2.55
N LYS A 119 2.56 9.53 -2.01
CA LYS A 119 2.34 9.63 -0.57
C LYS A 119 2.10 8.27 0.05
N THR A 120 2.47 8.15 1.33
CA THR A 120 2.33 6.92 2.11
C THR A 120 1.58 7.17 3.40
N THR A 121 0.87 6.15 3.86
CA THR A 121 0.35 6.09 5.24
C THR A 121 0.54 4.68 5.79
N PHE A 122 0.43 4.49 7.10
CA PHE A 122 0.56 3.18 7.70
C PHE A 122 -0.56 2.92 8.72
N THR A 123 -0.78 1.64 8.99
CA THR A 123 -1.67 1.17 10.06
C THR A 123 -1.01 -0.02 10.77
N MET A 124 -1.35 -0.22 12.03
CA MET A 124 -0.87 -1.34 12.82
C MET A 124 -1.72 -2.58 12.53
N VAL A 125 -1.08 -3.75 12.52
CA VAL A 125 -1.79 -5.03 12.46
C VAL A 125 -2.43 -5.29 13.81
N SER A 126 -3.74 -5.51 13.82
CA SER A 126 -4.45 -5.96 15.01
C SER A 126 -3.98 -7.35 15.41
N GLY A 127 -3.42 -7.47 16.62
CA GLY A 127 -2.95 -8.75 17.16
C GLY A 127 -4.07 -9.78 17.34
N ALA A 128 -5.32 -9.33 17.56
CA ALA A 128 -6.48 -10.18 17.78
C ALA A 128 -7.08 -10.72 16.46
N SER A 129 -7.29 -9.85 15.47
CA SER A 129 -7.92 -10.21 14.20
C SER A 129 -6.93 -10.54 13.09
N LYS A 130 -5.62 -10.35 13.32
CA LYS A 130 -4.55 -10.50 12.31
C LYS A 130 -4.85 -9.71 11.04
N SER A 131 -5.40 -8.50 11.21
CA SER A 131 -5.85 -7.65 10.11
C SER A 131 -5.32 -6.23 10.24
N ALA A 132 -5.15 -5.57 9.10
CA ALA A 132 -4.77 -4.17 8.98
C ALA A 132 -5.83 -3.45 8.14
N THR A 133 -6.34 -2.32 8.64
CA THR A 133 -7.38 -1.53 7.94
C THR A 133 -6.89 -0.11 7.71
N PHE A 134 -7.04 0.35 6.47
CA PHE A 134 -6.84 1.72 6.04
C PHE A 134 -8.20 2.36 5.79
N ASP A 135 -8.63 3.22 6.70
CA ASP A 135 -9.85 4.01 6.51
C ASP A 135 -9.51 5.28 5.73
N LEU A 136 -10.16 5.43 4.59
CA LEU A 136 -9.91 6.46 3.60
C LEU A 136 -11.21 7.18 3.26
N LYS A 137 -11.09 8.38 2.68
CA LYS A 137 -12.22 9.07 2.09
C LYS A 137 -11.78 9.89 0.89
N THR A 138 -12.66 10.03 -0.07
CA THR A 138 -12.40 10.80 -1.30
C THR A 138 -13.55 11.74 -1.62
N ARG A 139 -13.26 12.81 -2.37
CA ARG A 139 -14.25 13.76 -2.88
C ARG A 139 -13.73 14.50 -4.11
N ALA A 140 -14.63 15.15 -4.82
CA ALA A 140 -14.26 16.16 -5.82
C ALA A 140 -13.81 17.45 -5.13
N TYR A 141 -12.78 18.09 -5.68
CA TYR A 141 -12.26 19.37 -5.22
C TYR A 141 -12.13 20.32 -6.40
N SER A 142 -12.67 21.53 -6.28
CA SER A 142 -12.69 22.51 -7.36
C SER A 142 -11.39 23.30 -7.44
N ASN A 143 -10.81 23.36 -8.65
CA ASN A 143 -9.72 24.27 -9.00
C ASN A 143 -10.23 25.62 -9.54
N GLY A 144 -11.55 25.83 -9.65
CA GLY A 144 -12.12 27.04 -10.25
C GLY A 144 -13.60 26.90 -10.58
N THR A 145 -14.00 27.31 -11.78
CA THR A 145 -15.39 27.14 -12.23
C THR A 145 -15.54 25.79 -12.91
N VAL A 146 -16.07 24.80 -12.16
CA VAL A 146 -16.31 23.45 -12.68
C VAL A 146 -17.36 23.46 -13.79
N MET A 147 -17.07 22.74 -14.89
CA MET A 147 -18.04 22.50 -15.96
C MET A 147 -18.64 21.09 -15.83
N PRO A 148 -19.93 20.90 -16.22
CA PRO A 148 -20.57 19.60 -16.19
C PRO A 148 -19.81 18.55 -17.01
N GLY A 149 -19.78 17.32 -16.49
CA GLY A 149 -19.13 16.18 -17.14
C GLY A 149 -18.90 15.05 -16.14
N THR A 150 -18.12 14.06 -16.55
CA THR A 150 -17.78 12.90 -15.72
C THR A 150 -16.54 13.14 -14.87
N ILE A 151 -16.47 12.44 -13.74
CA ILE A 151 -15.28 12.36 -12.89
C ILE A 151 -14.69 10.95 -13.00
N ASN A 152 -13.40 10.85 -13.29
CA ASN A 152 -12.67 9.58 -13.31
C ASN A 152 -11.24 9.82 -12.83
N ALA A 153 -10.79 9.06 -11.83
CA ALA A 153 -9.39 9.01 -11.43
C ALA A 153 -9.03 7.57 -11.07
N SER A 154 -7.80 7.16 -11.40
CA SER A 154 -7.28 5.85 -11.04
C SER A 154 -6.12 6.01 -10.07
N VAL A 155 -6.22 5.34 -8.93
CA VAL A 155 -5.20 5.35 -7.86
C VAL A 155 -4.86 3.91 -7.51
N VAL A 156 -3.58 3.59 -7.55
CA VAL A 156 -3.03 2.28 -7.18
C VAL A 156 -2.47 2.38 -5.76
N ALA A 157 -2.90 1.48 -4.88
CA ALA A 157 -2.33 1.32 -3.55
C ALA A 157 -1.37 0.12 -3.53
N SER A 158 -0.12 0.35 -3.13
CA SER A 158 0.90 -0.70 -2.94
C SER A 158 1.19 -0.89 -1.46
N PHE A 159 1.30 -2.14 -1.00
CA PHE A 159 1.46 -2.45 0.41
C PHE A 159 2.86 -3.01 0.72
N THR A 160 3.46 -2.55 1.81
CA THR A 160 4.70 -3.07 2.38
C THR A 160 4.48 -3.52 3.82
N TYR A 161 5.04 -4.67 4.19
CA TYR A 161 4.79 -5.37 5.45
C TYR A 161 6.05 -5.32 6.32
N ASN A 162 5.91 -4.88 7.58
CA ASN A 162 6.99 -4.80 8.56
C ASN A 162 6.53 -5.24 9.95
#